data_AF-A0A1T2YHP5-F1
#
_entry.id   AF-A0A1T2YHP5-F1
#
_cell.length_a   1.000
_cell.length_b   1.000
_cell.length_c   1.000
_cell.angle_alpha   90.00
_cell.angle_beta   90.00
_cell.angle_gamma   90.00
#
_symmetry.space_group_name_H-M   'P 1'
#
loop_
_entity.id
_entity.type
_entity.pdbx_description
1 polymer ?
#
loop_
_entity_poly.entity_id
_entity_poly.type
_entity_poly.pdbx_seq_one_letter_code
_entity_poly.pdbx_strand_id
1 'polypeptide(L)'
;MIYLREKVIAKHIFSPPAARKVNQHFITWYGRNAEERLKEEVTYLEADVNDIYDARVEDALDSISKGKKKSGAKQVRTLLNSFSVHFVETNRLFRHNVGTDAAIIGGGSGKTVHTVQECAKDLILRINSALKNYGAKSQQLDQSFPHRFISVTMPPMEVDELKEKLSQIGVKLKDLRSIGLLDADSVQPFDIESLDFVEKNKIEIMSLYVRDSQAKLEVFDSILARVQLLLGSINLKFRNKRVLLSKARGFFVKLDSGDELSLDLLSSGEQHELVLMYELLFKVPAETLVLIDEPELSLHVSWQKAFLPELISIAREVGFTAVVATHSPFIVGDRYDLMSALDAELENE
;
A
#
# COMPACT_ATOMS: atom_id res chain seq x y z
N MET A 1 -18.48 -3.63 43.78
CA MET A 1 -19.59 -4.28 43.06
C MET A 1 -20.28 -3.21 42.22
N ILE A 2 -20.00 -3.16 40.92
CA ILE A 2 -20.88 -2.79 39.79
C ILE A 2 -20.11 -3.31 38.58
N TYR A 3 -20.66 -4.38 38.01
CA TYR A 3 -20.30 -4.92 36.71
C TYR A 3 -21.05 -4.11 35.66
N LEU A 4 -20.40 -3.76 34.54
CA LEU A 4 -21.09 -3.62 33.26
C LEU A 4 -20.29 -4.38 32.21
N ARG A 5 -20.78 -5.60 31.95
CA ARG A 5 -20.55 -6.36 30.74
C ARG A 5 -21.43 -5.77 29.66
N GLU A 6 -20.85 -5.27 28.57
CA GLU A 6 -21.50 -5.35 27.26
C GLU A 6 -20.43 -5.73 26.23
N LYS A 7 -20.33 -7.04 25.95
CA LYS A 7 -19.78 -7.53 24.70
C LYS A 7 -20.86 -7.33 23.65
N VAL A 8 -20.73 -6.29 22.84
CA VAL A 8 -21.50 -6.17 21.60
C VAL A 8 -20.84 -7.10 20.58
N ILE A 9 -21.47 -8.26 20.36
CA ILE A 9 -21.12 -9.16 19.26
C ILE A 9 -21.92 -8.69 18.04
N ALA A 10 -21.26 -7.99 17.12
CA ALA A 10 -21.80 -7.78 15.78
C ALA A 10 -21.40 -8.96 14.90
N LYS A 11 -22.38 -9.81 14.60
CA LYS A 11 -22.27 -10.92 13.66
C LYS A 11 -22.66 -10.39 12.29
N HIS A 12 -21.70 -10.08 11.42
CA HIS A 12 -21.99 -9.87 9.99
C HIS A 12 -21.00 -10.62 9.09
N ILE A 13 -21.57 -11.56 8.35
CA ILE A 13 -21.03 -12.20 7.16
C ILE A 13 -21.15 -11.17 6.03
N PHE A 14 -20.07 -10.81 5.33
CA PHE A 14 -19.94 -10.95 3.86
C PHE A 14 -18.66 -10.34 3.28
N SER A 15 -18.24 -10.99 2.19
CA SER A 15 -17.25 -10.69 1.15
C SER A 15 -17.05 -9.20 0.82
N PRO A 16 -15.85 -8.73 0.43
CA PRO A 16 -15.60 -7.34 0.09
C PRO A 16 -15.81 -7.02 -1.40
N PRO A 17 -16.89 -6.30 -1.77
CA PRO A 17 -16.91 -5.46 -2.97
C PRO A 17 -16.80 -3.96 -2.62
N ALA A 18 -16.71 -3.57 -1.34
CA ALA A 18 -16.74 -2.18 -0.90
C ALA A 18 -15.41 -1.41 -1.08
N ALA A 19 -14.28 -2.09 -1.29
CA ALA A 19 -12.97 -1.46 -1.53
C ALA A 19 -12.91 -0.65 -2.84
N ARG A 20 -13.93 -0.74 -3.72
CA ARG A 20 -13.98 0.01 -4.98
C ARG A 20 -14.52 1.44 -4.88
N LYS A 21 -15.22 1.82 -3.80
CA LYS A 21 -15.80 3.18 -3.69
C LYS A 21 -14.85 4.26 -3.17
N VAL A 22 -13.75 3.87 -2.52
CA VAL A 22 -12.74 4.83 -2.01
C VAL A 22 -11.89 5.43 -3.15
N ASN A 23 -11.88 4.78 -4.32
CA ASN A 23 -11.02 5.15 -5.46
C ASN A 23 -11.43 6.44 -6.21
N GLN A 24 -12.66 6.95 -6.03
CA GLN A 24 -13.12 8.14 -6.76
C GLN A 24 -12.71 9.47 -6.10
N HIS A 25 -12.29 9.47 -4.83
CA HIS A 25 -11.90 10.71 -4.12
C HIS A 25 -10.39 10.98 -4.16
N PHE A 26 -9.58 9.99 -4.58
CA PHE A 26 -8.12 10.15 -4.67
C PHE A 26 -7.65 11.08 -5.80
N ILE A 27 -8.49 11.32 -6.84
CA ILE A 27 -8.12 12.13 -8.02
C ILE A 27 -8.27 13.65 -7.80
N THR A 28 -8.85 14.07 -6.68
CA THR A 28 -8.93 15.49 -6.28
C THR A 28 -8.05 15.85 -5.08
N TRP A 29 -6.98 15.06 -4.85
CA TRP A 29 -5.99 15.23 -3.78
C TRP A 29 -4.95 16.33 -4.09
N TYR A 30 -5.44 17.57 -4.22
CA TYR A 30 -4.72 18.83 -3.96
C TYR A 30 -4.30 19.71 -5.15
N GLY A 31 -5.14 20.72 -5.37
CA GLY A 31 -4.70 22.10 -5.65
C GLY A 31 -4.54 22.90 -4.34
N ARG A 32 -3.76 24.00 -4.42
CA ARG A 32 -3.33 24.94 -3.37
C ARG A 32 -4.26 25.01 -2.14
N ASN A 33 -3.90 24.27 -1.09
CA ASN A 33 -4.12 24.49 0.35
C ASN A 33 -4.10 23.14 1.06
N ALA A 34 -2.90 22.64 1.39
CA ALA A 34 -2.69 21.33 2.00
C ALA A 34 -2.96 21.31 3.53
N GLU A 35 -2.72 22.42 4.23
CA GLU A 35 -2.88 22.49 5.70
C GLU A 35 -4.33 22.49 6.18
N GLU A 36 -5.24 23.18 5.48
CA GLU A 36 -6.67 23.23 5.85
C GLU A 36 -7.38 21.90 5.56
N ARG A 37 -7.03 21.23 4.46
CA ARG A 37 -7.59 19.92 4.11
C ARG A 37 -7.06 18.77 4.96
N LEU A 38 -5.79 18.84 5.39
CA LEU A 38 -5.25 17.91 6.41
C LEU A 38 -6.08 17.97 7.71
N LYS A 39 -6.58 19.15 8.12
CA LYS A 39 -7.43 19.27 9.31
C LYS A 39 -8.84 18.71 9.11
N GLU A 40 -9.47 18.99 7.96
CA GLU A 40 -10.80 18.44 7.64
C GLU A 40 -10.79 16.92 7.45
N GLU A 41 -9.71 16.32 6.90
CA GLU A 41 -9.64 14.88 6.63
C GLU A 41 -9.04 14.03 7.78
N VAL A 42 -8.23 14.60 8.68
CA VAL A 42 -7.94 13.96 9.98
C VAL A 42 -9.26 13.65 10.72
N THR A 43 -10.27 14.52 10.56
CA THR A 43 -11.63 14.31 11.09
C THR A 43 -12.37 13.15 10.40
N TYR A 44 -12.08 12.83 9.13
CA TYR A 44 -12.68 11.69 8.43
C TYR A 44 -11.95 10.36 8.71
N LEU A 45 -10.64 10.40 9.02
CA LEU A 45 -9.88 9.22 9.46
C LEU A 45 -10.27 8.74 10.87
N GLU A 46 -10.94 9.58 11.66
CA GLU A 46 -11.53 9.20 12.95
C GLU A 46 -12.72 8.24 12.82
N ALA A 47 -13.35 8.14 11.64
CA ALA A 47 -14.66 7.48 11.51
C ALA A 47 -14.64 5.94 11.40
N ASP A 48 -13.51 5.29 11.07
CA ASP A 48 -13.44 3.81 10.96
C ASP A 48 -12.00 3.31 11.20
N VAL A 49 -11.51 3.44 12.43
CA VAL A 49 -10.20 2.89 12.86
C VAL A 49 -10.33 1.44 13.40
N ASN A 50 -11.56 0.94 13.59
CA ASN A 50 -11.81 -0.34 14.27
C ASN A 50 -11.59 -1.61 13.42
N ASP A 51 -11.24 -1.49 12.14
CA ASP A 51 -11.32 -2.61 11.20
C ASP A 51 -9.98 -3.26 10.79
N ILE A 52 -8.85 -2.83 11.38
CA ILE A 52 -7.53 -3.45 11.18
C ILE A 52 -7.03 -4.05 12.50
N TYR A 53 -7.92 -4.73 13.23
CA TYR A 53 -7.59 -5.37 14.51
C TYR A 53 -7.42 -6.87 14.32
N ASP A 54 -6.21 -7.38 14.54
CA ASP A 54 -6.00 -8.80 14.77
C ASP A 54 -6.07 -9.09 16.26
N ALA A 55 -7.23 -9.55 16.72
CA ALA A 55 -7.47 -9.89 18.13
C ALA A 55 -6.42 -10.88 18.68
N ARG A 56 -5.81 -11.71 17.82
CA ARG A 56 -4.76 -12.65 18.24
C ARG A 56 -3.46 -11.95 18.61
N VAL A 57 -3.15 -10.82 17.98
CA VAL A 57 -1.98 -9.98 18.29
C VAL A 57 -2.22 -9.17 19.56
N GLU A 58 -3.44 -8.69 19.78
CA GLU A 58 -3.80 -8.00 21.03
C GLU A 58 -3.76 -8.98 22.22
N ASP A 59 -4.47 -10.11 22.12
CA ASP A 59 -4.45 -11.18 23.14
C ASP A 59 -3.01 -11.63 23.45
N ALA A 60 -2.17 -11.69 22.42
CA ALA A 60 -0.76 -11.97 22.56
C ALA A 60 0.00 -10.92 23.39
N LEU A 61 -0.11 -9.65 23.02
CA LEU A 61 0.56 -8.54 23.71
C LEU A 61 0.05 -8.43 25.16
N ASP A 62 -1.24 -8.63 25.37
CA ASP A 62 -1.87 -8.65 26.68
C ASP A 62 -1.38 -9.81 27.57
N SER A 63 -1.15 -10.98 26.97
CA SER A 63 -0.58 -12.12 27.69
C SER A 63 0.88 -11.88 28.10
N ILE A 64 1.64 -11.12 27.29
CA ILE A 64 3.03 -10.76 27.55
C ILE A 64 3.10 -9.69 28.64
N SER A 65 2.25 -8.66 28.57
CA SER A 65 2.21 -7.57 29.56
C SER A 65 1.82 -8.05 30.96
N LYS A 66 1.00 -9.11 31.07
CA LYS A 66 0.52 -9.68 32.34
C LYS A 66 1.45 -10.75 32.95
N GLY A 67 2.60 -11.06 32.34
CA GLY A 67 3.47 -12.19 32.72
C GLY A 67 4.50 -11.91 33.82
N LYS A 68 4.50 -12.73 34.90
CA LYS A 68 5.51 -12.69 35.99
C LYS A 68 6.93 -13.03 35.51
N LYS A 69 7.88 -12.18 35.95
CA LYS A 69 9.35 -12.04 35.76
C LYS A 69 10.28 -13.23 35.38
N LYS A 70 9.89 -14.48 35.11
CA LYS A 70 10.88 -15.57 34.84
C LYS A 70 10.57 -16.59 33.73
N SER A 71 9.56 -16.40 32.88
CA SER A 71 9.24 -17.36 31.79
C SER A 71 9.01 -16.75 30.39
N GLY A 72 9.31 -15.46 30.19
CA GLY A 72 8.84 -14.70 29.02
C GLY A 72 9.38 -15.15 27.66
N ALA A 73 10.68 -15.44 27.53
CA ALA A 73 11.27 -15.66 26.21
C ALA A 73 10.72 -16.89 25.45
N LYS A 74 10.36 -17.97 26.17
CA LYS A 74 9.79 -19.18 25.53
C LYS A 74 8.35 -18.95 25.08
N GLN A 75 7.54 -18.27 25.91
CA GLN A 75 6.15 -17.94 25.57
C GLN A 75 6.08 -16.92 24.43
N VAL A 76 6.90 -15.86 24.48
CA VAL A 76 7.03 -14.88 23.39
C VAL A 76 7.49 -15.56 22.10
N ARG A 77 8.47 -16.46 22.13
CA ARG A 77 8.88 -17.21 20.93
C ARG A 77 7.79 -18.13 20.38
N THR A 78 7.08 -18.85 21.25
CA THR A 78 5.96 -19.70 20.82
C THR A 78 4.86 -18.87 20.15
N LEU A 79 4.65 -17.65 20.62
CA LEU A 79 3.67 -16.73 20.10
C LEU A 79 4.13 -16.02 18.81
N LEU A 80 5.38 -15.58 18.73
CA LEU A 80 5.95 -15.05 17.49
C LEU A 80 5.97 -16.12 16.40
N ASN A 81 6.09 -17.40 16.75
CA ASN A 81 5.99 -18.51 15.79
C ASN A 81 4.55 -18.78 15.30
N SER A 82 3.51 -18.22 15.94
CA SER A 82 2.13 -18.36 15.46
C SER A 82 1.74 -17.32 14.41
N PHE A 83 2.63 -16.36 14.10
CA PHE A 83 2.40 -15.33 13.08
C PHE A 83 3.63 -15.17 12.19
N SER A 84 3.43 -14.68 10.97
CA SER A 84 4.54 -14.16 10.18
C SER A 84 5.06 -12.89 10.84
N VAL A 85 6.36 -12.75 11.05
CA VAL A 85 6.97 -11.56 11.65
C VAL A 85 7.96 -10.94 10.68
N HIS A 86 7.82 -9.64 10.44
CA HIS A 86 8.73 -8.84 9.63
C HIS A 86 9.36 -7.73 10.47
N PHE A 87 10.69 -7.70 10.57
CA PHE A 87 11.41 -6.70 11.34
C PHE A 87 12.01 -5.64 10.42
N VAL A 88 11.69 -4.38 10.68
CA VAL A 88 12.24 -3.20 10.03
C VAL A 88 13.28 -2.58 10.94
N GLU A 89 14.54 -2.79 10.58
CA GLU A 89 15.69 -2.30 11.34
C GLU A 89 15.88 -0.78 11.23
N THR A 90 16.54 -0.21 12.25
CA THR A 90 16.95 1.19 12.29
C THR A 90 17.86 1.57 11.11
N ASN A 91 18.87 0.72 10.80
CA ASN A 91 19.74 0.92 9.64
C ASN A 91 19.22 0.17 8.41
N ARG A 92 18.40 0.87 7.63
CA ARG A 92 17.73 0.32 6.43
C ARG A 92 18.41 0.68 5.10
N LEU A 93 19.46 1.50 5.11
CA LEU A 93 20.13 1.92 3.87
C LEU A 93 21.20 0.94 3.41
N PHE A 94 21.84 0.23 4.33
CA PHE A 94 22.99 -0.60 4.06
C PHE A 94 22.73 -2.03 4.52
N ARG A 95 22.51 -2.94 3.56
CA ARG A 95 22.53 -4.38 3.85
C ARG A 95 23.95 -4.89 3.69
N HIS A 96 24.50 -5.45 4.77
CA HIS A 96 25.65 -6.34 4.64
C HIS A 96 25.14 -7.65 4.04
N ASN A 97 25.58 -7.99 2.82
CA ASN A 97 25.37 -9.33 2.29
C ASN A 97 26.09 -10.34 3.20
N VAL A 98 25.38 -10.86 4.19
CA VAL A 98 25.77 -12.11 4.84
C VAL A 98 25.31 -13.20 3.89
N GLY A 99 26.15 -13.51 2.90
CA GLY A 99 25.97 -14.69 2.07
C GLY A 99 25.86 -15.91 2.98
N THR A 100 24.87 -16.76 2.72
CA THR A 100 24.62 -18.03 3.39
C THR A 100 25.68 -19.10 3.10
N ASP A 101 26.97 -18.73 3.12
CA ASP A 101 28.08 -19.67 3.03
C ASP A 101 29.03 -19.43 4.21
N ALA A 102 28.97 -20.34 5.18
CA ALA A 102 29.82 -20.38 6.36
C ALA A 102 31.29 -20.77 6.06
N ALA A 103 31.81 -20.37 4.91
CA ALA A 103 33.17 -20.66 4.49
C ALA A 103 33.72 -19.54 3.60
N ILE A 104 34.08 -18.39 4.18
CA ILE A 104 35.25 -17.57 3.79
C ILE A 104 35.51 -16.61 4.97
N ILE A 105 36.45 -17.00 5.83
CA ILE A 105 37.17 -16.06 6.71
C ILE A 105 38.24 -15.43 5.82
N GLY A 106 37.97 -14.26 5.27
CA GLY A 106 38.93 -13.54 4.42
C GLY A 106 38.35 -12.20 3.97
N GLY A 107 38.92 -11.11 4.47
CA GLY A 107 38.46 -9.73 4.27
C GLY A 107 38.43 -9.31 2.80
N GLY A 108 37.28 -9.48 2.16
CA GLY A 108 36.85 -8.71 1.00
C GLY A 108 35.87 -7.64 1.46
N SER A 109 36.10 -6.38 1.09
CA SER A 109 35.15 -5.30 1.34
C SER A 109 33.81 -5.66 0.67
N GLY A 110 32.81 -5.98 1.51
CA GLY A 110 31.46 -6.21 1.02
C GLY A 110 31.00 -4.98 0.26
N LYS A 111 30.56 -5.15 -0.98
CA LYS A 111 29.95 -4.06 -1.75
C LYS A 111 28.72 -3.59 -0.97
N THR A 112 28.81 -2.39 -0.40
CA THR A 112 27.67 -1.66 0.14
C THR A 112 26.71 -1.38 -1.01
N VAL A 113 25.66 -2.17 -1.15
CA VAL A 113 24.62 -1.92 -2.16
C VAL A 113 23.63 -0.92 -1.56
N HIS A 114 23.38 0.18 -2.28
CA HIS A 114 22.38 1.17 -1.87
C HIS A 114 20.97 0.57 -2.00
N THR A 115 20.30 0.36 -0.86
CA THR A 115 18.98 -0.30 -0.78
C THR A 115 17.91 0.37 -1.65
N VAL A 116 18.07 1.68 -1.90
CA VAL A 116 17.19 2.46 -2.78
C VAL A 116 17.22 1.94 -4.23
N GLN A 117 18.39 1.57 -4.76
CA GLN A 117 18.50 1.01 -6.10
C GLN A 117 17.87 -0.38 -6.20
N GLU A 118 17.97 -1.18 -5.13
CA GLU A 118 17.32 -2.49 -5.07
C GLU A 118 15.80 -2.36 -5.09
N CYS A 119 15.25 -1.38 -4.38
CA CYS A 119 13.82 -1.10 -4.41
C CYS A 119 13.36 -0.71 -5.83
N ALA A 120 14.16 0.08 -6.57
CA ALA A 120 13.83 0.42 -7.96
C ALA A 120 13.82 -0.83 -8.85
N LYS A 121 14.82 -1.71 -8.70
CA LYS A 121 14.91 -2.97 -9.45
C LYS A 121 13.78 -3.94 -9.10
N ASP A 122 13.44 -4.09 -7.83
CA ASP A 122 12.32 -4.93 -7.39
C ASP A 122 10.99 -4.41 -7.96
N LEU A 123 10.83 -3.09 -8.04
CA LEU A 123 9.64 -2.50 -8.63
C LEU A 123 9.52 -2.84 -10.12
N ILE A 124 10.62 -2.80 -10.88
CA ILE A 124 10.63 -3.23 -12.29
C ILE A 124 10.12 -4.67 -12.41
N LEU A 125 10.60 -5.59 -11.55
CA LEU A 125 10.16 -6.98 -11.58
C LEU A 125 8.66 -7.11 -11.31
N ARG A 126 8.13 -6.36 -10.35
CA ARG A 126 6.69 -6.34 -10.02
C ARG A 126 5.84 -5.78 -11.16
N ILE A 127 6.29 -4.68 -11.78
CA ILE A 127 5.64 -4.09 -12.95
C ILE A 127 5.60 -5.11 -14.09
N ASN A 128 6.73 -5.74 -14.41
CA ASN A 128 6.81 -6.73 -15.47
C ASN A 128 5.94 -7.96 -15.19
N SER A 129 5.86 -8.40 -13.92
CA SER A 129 4.94 -9.44 -13.49
C SER A 129 3.47 -9.05 -13.73
N ALA A 130 3.07 -7.84 -13.34
CA ALA A 130 1.72 -7.32 -13.56
C ALA A 130 1.39 -7.22 -15.06
N LEU A 131 2.32 -6.72 -15.89
CA LEU A 131 2.16 -6.66 -17.34
C LEU A 131 2.03 -8.05 -17.98
N LYS A 132 2.83 -9.03 -17.52
CA LYS A 132 2.74 -10.42 -17.97
C LYS A 132 1.38 -11.04 -17.63
N ASN A 133 0.90 -10.82 -16.41
CA ASN A 133 -0.40 -11.31 -15.95
C ASN A 133 -1.54 -10.65 -16.73
N TYR A 134 -1.44 -9.35 -17.01
CA TYR A 134 -2.38 -8.63 -17.88
C TYR A 134 -2.42 -9.24 -19.28
N GLY A 135 -1.25 -9.49 -19.88
CA GLY A 135 -1.14 -10.14 -21.20
C GLY A 135 -1.79 -11.52 -21.24
N ALA A 136 -1.50 -12.37 -20.24
CA ALA A 136 -2.09 -13.70 -20.11
C ALA A 136 -3.62 -13.64 -19.94
N LYS A 137 -4.11 -12.72 -19.09
CA LYS A 137 -5.54 -12.52 -18.86
C LYS A 137 -6.26 -12.00 -20.10
N SER A 138 -5.65 -11.06 -20.84
CA SER A 138 -6.19 -10.58 -22.10
C SER A 138 -6.31 -11.72 -23.10
N GLN A 139 -5.23 -12.47 -23.31
CA GLN A 139 -5.22 -13.60 -24.24
C GLN A 139 -6.31 -14.63 -23.92
N GLN A 140 -6.46 -15.00 -22.64
CA GLN A 140 -7.51 -15.92 -22.19
C GLN A 140 -8.91 -15.41 -22.54
N LEU A 141 -9.20 -14.15 -22.22
CA LEU A 141 -10.52 -13.55 -22.46
C LEU A 141 -10.80 -13.38 -23.94
N ASP A 142 -9.81 -12.93 -24.72
CA ASP A 142 -9.96 -12.68 -26.16
C ASP A 142 -10.18 -13.99 -26.94
N GLN A 143 -9.48 -15.08 -26.59
CA GLN A 143 -9.66 -16.39 -27.24
C GLN A 143 -11.06 -16.99 -26.99
N SER A 144 -11.62 -16.74 -25.81
CA SER A 144 -12.93 -17.27 -25.44
C SER A 144 -14.08 -16.30 -25.77
N PHE A 145 -13.77 -15.12 -26.30
CA PHE A 145 -14.76 -14.10 -26.65
C PHE A 145 -15.83 -14.61 -27.64
N PRO A 146 -15.50 -15.22 -28.80
CA PRO A 146 -16.52 -15.66 -29.76
C PRO A 146 -17.48 -16.68 -29.17
N HIS A 147 -16.95 -17.63 -28.39
CA HIS A 147 -17.77 -18.63 -27.71
C HIS A 147 -18.66 -17.96 -26.66
N ARG A 148 -18.13 -17.08 -25.80
CA ARG A 148 -18.94 -16.35 -24.80
C ARG A 148 -20.03 -15.51 -25.44
N PHE A 149 -19.72 -14.84 -26.54
CA PHE A 149 -20.68 -14.00 -27.26
C PHE A 149 -21.84 -14.81 -27.86
N ILE A 150 -21.57 -15.99 -28.43
CA ILE A 150 -22.60 -16.80 -29.10
C ILE A 150 -23.37 -17.71 -28.14
N SER A 151 -22.68 -18.29 -27.15
CA SER A 151 -23.21 -19.40 -26.34
C SER A 151 -23.65 -19.02 -24.94
N VAL A 152 -23.15 -17.91 -24.39
CA VAL A 152 -23.46 -17.51 -23.00
C VAL A 152 -24.50 -16.40 -23.04
N THR A 153 -25.71 -16.73 -22.62
CA THR A 153 -26.78 -15.75 -22.39
C THR A 153 -26.50 -15.03 -21.07
N MET A 154 -25.72 -13.96 -21.13
CA MET A 154 -25.61 -13.01 -20.01
C MET A 154 -26.60 -11.87 -20.23
N PRO A 155 -27.30 -11.41 -19.18
CA PRO A 155 -28.14 -10.24 -19.31
C PRO A 155 -27.28 -9.03 -19.73
N PRO A 156 -27.74 -8.23 -20.70
CA PRO A 156 -27.08 -6.96 -21.03
C PRO A 156 -27.10 -6.05 -19.80
N MET A 157 -26.07 -5.23 -19.65
CA MET A 157 -26.08 -4.14 -18.68
C MET A 157 -27.06 -3.07 -19.13
N GLU A 158 -27.65 -2.34 -18.18
CA GLU A 158 -28.39 -1.12 -18.49
C GLU A 158 -27.43 -0.05 -19.03
N VAL A 159 -27.96 0.86 -19.87
CA VAL A 159 -27.13 1.90 -20.53
C VAL A 159 -26.40 2.75 -19.50
N ASP A 160 -27.07 3.15 -18.42
CA ASP A 160 -26.47 3.96 -17.35
C ASP A 160 -25.35 3.21 -16.62
N GLU A 161 -25.54 1.90 -16.34
CA GLU A 161 -24.50 1.06 -15.75
C GLU A 161 -23.28 0.95 -16.67
N LEU A 162 -23.53 0.83 -17.98
CA LEU A 162 -22.50 0.68 -18.99
C LEU A 162 -21.67 1.98 -19.14
N LYS A 163 -22.33 3.14 -19.12
CA LYS A 163 -21.71 4.46 -19.08
C LYS A 163 -20.83 4.63 -17.84
N GLU A 164 -21.35 4.26 -16.66
CA GLU A 164 -20.60 4.34 -15.40
C GLU A 164 -19.33 3.48 -15.46
N LYS A 165 -19.45 2.23 -15.91
CA LYS A 165 -18.30 1.31 -15.99
C LYS A 165 -17.26 1.73 -17.01
N LEU A 166 -17.68 2.26 -18.17
CA LEU A 166 -16.74 2.83 -19.15
C LEU A 166 -16.00 4.05 -18.60
N SER A 167 -16.69 4.92 -17.84
CA SER A 167 -16.05 6.03 -17.14
C SER A 167 -15.00 5.54 -16.13
N GLN A 168 -15.34 4.53 -15.31
CA GLN A 168 -14.39 3.90 -14.37
C GLN A 168 -13.17 3.29 -15.08
N ILE A 169 -13.38 2.61 -16.21
CA ILE A 169 -12.28 2.09 -17.05
C ILE A 169 -11.39 3.24 -17.54
N GLY A 170 -11.99 4.32 -18.05
CA GLY A 170 -11.27 5.50 -18.54
C GLY A 170 -10.41 6.15 -17.45
N VAL A 171 -10.96 6.31 -16.24
CA VAL A 171 -10.24 6.81 -15.06
C VAL A 171 -9.06 5.90 -14.72
N LYS A 172 -9.28 4.59 -14.62
CA LYS A 172 -8.21 3.64 -14.28
C LYS A 172 -7.09 3.61 -15.32
N LEU A 173 -7.43 3.71 -16.61
CA LEU A 173 -6.45 3.80 -17.69
C LEU A 173 -5.64 5.09 -17.61
N LYS A 174 -6.28 6.21 -17.24
CA LYS A 174 -5.60 7.49 -16.98
C LYS A 174 -4.64 7.36 -15.80
N ASP A 175 -5.05 6.72 -14.71
CA ASP A 175 -4.20 6.54 -13.52
C ASP A 175 -2.97 5.68 -13.84
N LEU A 176 -3.17 4.54 -14.51
CA LEU A 176 -2.08 3.66 -14.95
C LEU A 176 -1.09 4.38 -15.88
N ARG A 177 -1.57 5.29 -16.72
CA ARG A 177 -0.71 6.14 -17.57
C ARG A 177 0.05 7.19 -16.75
N SER A 178 -0.64 7.88 -15.84
CA SER A 178 -0.04 8.94 -15.02
C SER A 178 1.13 8.42 -14.18
N ILE A 179 1.05 7.16 -13.76
CA ILE A 179 2.08 6.47 -12.98
C ILE A 179 3.12 5.79 -13.87
N GLY A 180 2.94 5.79 -15.20
CA GLY A 180 3.91 5.22 -16.14
C GLY A 180 3.86 3.69 -16.25
N LEU A 181 2.74 3.05 -15.86
CA LEU A 181 2.48 1.61 -16.02
C LEU A 181 1.88 1.24 -17.38
N LEU A 182 1.27 2.18 -18.11
CA LEU A 182 0.74 1.99 -19.46
C LEU A 182 1.17 3.14 -20.39
N ASP A 183 1.28 2.86 -21.69
CA ASP A 183 1.69 3.85 -22.69
C ASP A 183 0.49 4.66 -23.20
N ALA A 184 0.74 5.92 -23.61
CA ALA A 184 -0.29 6.91 -23.93
C ALA A 184 -1.17 6.57 -25.16
N ASP A 185 -0.70 5.66 -26.03
CA ASP A 185 -1.30 5.46 -27.37
C ASP A 185 -2.45 4.44 -27.40
N SER A 186 -2.77 3.82 -26.27
CA SER A 186 -3.55 2.57 -26.21
C SER A 186 -5.06 2.71 -25.98
N VAL A 187 -5.61 3.92 -25.89
CA VAL A 187 -7.01 4.14 -25.46
C VAL A 187 -7.54 5.42 -26.11
N GLN A 188 -8.49 5.27 -27.02
CA GLN A 188 -9.34 6.37 -27.46
C GLN A 188 -10.36 6.66 -26.34
N PRO A 189 -10.60 7.93 -25.97
CA PRO A 189 -11.69 8.26 -25.07
C PRO A 189 -12.99 7.66 -25.61
N PHE A 190 -13.72 6.91 -24.77
CA PHE A 190 -15.03 6.44 -25.16
C PHE A 190 -15.97 7.64 -25.26
N ASP A 191 -16.64 7.78 -26.40
CA ASP A 191 -17.76 8.72 -26.51
C ASP A 191 -18.97 8.12 -25.77
N ILE A 192 -19.11 8.48 -24.51
CA ILE A 192 -20.15 7.98 -23.61
C ILE A 192 -21.55 8.43 -24.07
N GLU A 193 -21.67 9.57 -24.75
CA GLU A 193 -22.94 10.12 -25.24
C GLU A 193 -23.48 9.32 -26.42
N SER A 194 -22.60 8.72 -27.23
CA SER A 194 -23.00 7.86 -28.33
C SER A 194 -23.81 6.63 -27.89
N LEU A 195 -23.71 6.22 -26.61
CA LEU A 195 -24.40 5.05 -26.05
C LEU A 195 -25.92 5.21 -25.94
N ASP A 196 -26.43 6.44 -25.91
CA ASP A 196 -27.87 6.71 -25.82
C ASP A 196 -28.65 6.30 -27.08
N PHE A 197 -27.95 6.17 -28.21
CA PHE A 197 -28.52 5.86 -29.52
C PHE A 197 -28.16 4.44 -30.00
N VAL A 198 -27.60 3.61 -29.12
CA VAL A 198 -27.08 2.28 -29.48
C VAL A 198 -28.21 1.25 -29.54
N GLU A 199 -28.26 0.49 -30.63
CA GLU A 199 -29.18 -0.64 -30.81
C GLU A 199 -28.98 -1.71 -29.72
N LYS A 200 -30.06 -2.40 -29.31
CA LYS A 200 -30.02 -3.40 -28.22
C LYS A 200 -28.98 -4.52 -28.42
N ASN A 201 -28.77 -4.97 -29.66
CA ASN A 201 -27.75 -5.98 -30.02
C ASN A 201 -26.31 -5.50 -29.76
N LYS A 202 -26.04 -4.20 -29.89
CA LYS A 202 -24.73 -3.59 -29.63
C LYS A 202 -24.50 -3.41 -28.12
N ILE A 203 -25.56 -3.23 -27.32
CA ILE A 203 -25.48 -3.18 -25.85
C ILE A 203 -24.97 -4.51 -25.29
N GLU A 204 -25.39 -5.64 -25.85
CA GLU A 204 -24.94 -6.97 -25.44
C GLU A 204 -23.43 -7.16 -25.65
N ILE A 205 -22.94 -6.81 -26.85
CA ILE A 205 -21.50 -6.85 -27.18
C ILE A 205 -20.71 -5.92 -26.25
N MET A 206 -21.21 -4.70 -26.06
CA MET A 206 -20.53 -3.70 -25.24
C MET A 206 -20.50 -4.13 -23.76
N SER A 207 -21.55 -4.77 -23.26
CA SER A 207 -21.59 -5.33 -21.90
C SER A 207 -20.50 -6.39 -21.70
N LEU A 208 -20.31 -7.27 -22.69
CA LEU A 208 -19.24 -8.27 -22.66
C LEU A 208 -17.86 -7.60 -22.72
N TYR A 209 -17.67 -6.63 -23.62
CA TYR A 209 -16.43 -5.86 -23.73
C TYR A 209 -16.04 -5.16 -22.42
N VAL A 210 -17.02 -4.52 -21.75
CA VAL A 210 -16.80 -3.82 -20.49
C VAL A 210 -16.39 -4.80 -19.39
N ARG A 211 -17.06 -5.95 -19.27
CA ARG A 211 -16.69 -7.00 -18.29
C ARG A 211 -15.27 -7.50 -18.53
N ASP A 212 -14.94 -7.80 -19.77
CA ASP A 212 -13.61 -8.30 -20.13
C ASP A 212 -12.55 -7.23 -19.84
N SER A 213 -12.81 -5.97 -20.18
CA SER A 213 -11.89 -4.85 -19.91
C SER A 213 -11.67 -4.63 -18.42
N GLN A 214 -12.73 -4.68 -17.60
CA GLN A 214 -12.60 -4.60 -16.14
C GLN A 214 -11.75 -5.75 -15.60
N ALA A 215 -12.03 -6.98 -16.02
CA ALA A 215 -11.29 -8.18 -15.58
C ALA A 215 -9.82 -8.18 -16.03
N LYS A 216 -9.50 -7.63 -17.20
CA LYS A 216 -8.12 -7.43 -17.65
C LYS A 216 -7.40 -6.42 -16.75
N LEU A 217 -8.03 -5.28 -16.49
CA LEU A 217 -7.42 -4.19 -15.73
C LEU A 217 -7.32 -4.48 -14.22
N GLU A 218 -8.17 -5.35 -13.67
CA GLU A 218 -8.16 -5.78 -12.26
C GLU A 218 -6.79 -6.33 -11.81
N VAL A 219 -6.03 -6.91 -12.74
CA VAL A 219 -4.65 -7.39 -12.50
C VAL A 219 -3.72 -6.29 -11.98
N PHE A 220 -3.99 -5.03 -12.31
CA PHE A 220 -3.19 -3.90 -11.85
C PHE A 220 -3.63 -3.30 -10.50
N ASP A 221 -4.77 -3.70 -9.93
CA ASP A 221 -5.34 -2.99 -8.77
C ASP A 221 -4.36 -2.92 -7.59
N SER A 222 -3.73 -4.04 -7.24
CA SER A 222 -2.80 -4.10 -6.12
C SER A 222 -1.54 -3.26 -6.34
N ILE A 223 -0.92 -3.32 -7.53
CA ILE A 223 0.28 -2.53 -7.81
C ILE A 223 -0.05 -1.04 -7.95
N LEU A 224 -1.21 -0.71 -8.53
CA LEU A 224 -1.67 0.66 -8.69
C LEU A 224 -1.86 1.34 -7.34
N ALA A 225 -2.63 0.72 -6.44
CA ALA A 225 -2.90 1.27 -5.11
C ALA A 225 -1.61 1.46 -4.30
N ARG A 226 -0.73 0.46 -4.28
CA ARG A 226 0.55 0.53 -3.55
C ARG A 226 1.48 1.60 -4.12
N VAL A 227 1.56 1.74 -5.44
CA VAL A 227 2.39 2.78 -6.06
C VAL A 227 1.80 4.18 -5.83
N GLN A 228 0.48 4.33 -5.86
CA GLN A 228 -0.19 5.60 -5.55
C GLN A 228 0.13 6.06 -4.12
N LEU A 229 0.05 5.15 -3.14
CA LEU A 229 0.43 5.44 -1.76
C LEU A 229 1.91 5.84 -1.65
N LEU A 230 2.82 5.08 -2.28
CA LEU A 230 4.25 5.36 -2.28
C LEU A 230 4.57 6.74 -2.88
N LEU A 231 4.14 6.98 -4.12
CA LEU A 231 4.45 8.22 -4.83
C LEU A 231 3.72 9.42 -4.24
N GLY A 232 2.50 9.23 -3.73
CA GLY A 232 1.73 10.29 -3.08
C GLY A 232 2.43 10.80 -1.83
N SER A 233 2.82 9.90 -0.91
CA SER A 233 3.52 10.30 0.32
C SER A 233 4.90 10.89 0.02
N ILE A 234 5.70 10.21 -0.81
CA ILE A 234 7.06 10.68 -1.12
C ILE A 234 7.05 12.07 -1.78
N ASN A 235 6.19 12.29 -2.76
CA ASN A 235 6.15 13.57 -3.47
C ASN A 235 5.51 14.71 -2.65
N LEU A 236 4.79 14.40 -1.58
CA LEU A 236 4.36 15.39 -0.60
C LEU A 236 5.52 15.82 0.30
N LYS A 237 6.36 14.85 0.68
CA LYS A 237 7.48 15.04 1.61
C LYS A 237 8.68 15.72 0.94
N PHE A 238 9.05 15.28 -0.26
CA PHE A 238 10.28 15.71 -0.93
C PHE A 238 10.13 17.13 -1.48
N ARG A 239 11.17 17.95 -1.27
CA ARG A 239 11.20 19.33 -1.77
C ARG A 239 12.12 19.47 -2.98
N ASN A 240 11.72 20.33 -3.92
CA ASN A 240 12.46 20.72 -5.13
C ASN A 240 12.70 19.57 -6.13
N LYS A 241 11.99 18.46 -5.96
CA LYS A 241 12.12 17.25 -6.75
C LYS A 241 10.88 16.39 -6.65
N ARG A 242 10.71 15.50 -7.61
CA ARG A 242 9.64 14.53 -7.68
C ARG A 242 10.18 13.15 -8.00
N VAL A 243 9.67 12.15 -7.31
CA VAL A 243 9.84 10.73 -7.65
C VAL A 243 8.76 10.36 -8.64
N LEU A 244 9.20 9.83 -9.77
CA LEU A 244 8.39 9.38 -10.89
C LEU A 244 8.65 7.90 -11.14
N LEU A 245 7.75 7.24 -11.86
CA LEU A 245 7.89 5.82 -12.20
C LEU A 245 7.95 5.63 -13.72
N SER A 246 8.75 4.67 -14.16
CA SER A 246 8.73 4.14 -15.52
C SER A 246 8.96 2.63 -15.53
N LYS A 247 8.33 1.94 -16.49
CA LYS A 247 8.50 0.49 -16.69
C LYS A 247 9.97 0.07 -16.80
N ALA A 248 10.80 0.89 -17.45
CA ALA A 248 12.19 0.56 -17.74
C ALA A 248 13.13 0.76 -16.55
N ARG A 249 12.82 1.69 -15.64
CA ARG A 249 13.76 2.11 -14.58
C ARG A 249 13.22 1.91 -13.17
N GLY A 250 11.95 1.51 -13.01
CA GLY A 250 11.30 1.50 -11.71
C GLY A 250 10.96 2.94 -11.33
N PHE A 251 11.43 3.41 -10.19
CA PHE A 251 11.31 4.84 -9.86
C PHE A 251 12.60 5.62 -10.17
N PHE A 252 12.45 6.88 -10.52
CA PHE A 252 13.55 7.82 -10.78
C PHE A 252 13.17 9.21 -10.26
N VAL A 253 14.18 10.05 -10.01
CA VAL A 253 13.97 11.38 -9.43
C VAL A 253 14.18 12.43 -10.51
N LYS A 254 13.25 13.37 -10.61
CA LYS A 254 13.37 14.56 -11.45
C LYS A 254 13.34 15.81 -10.58
N LEU A 255 14.31 16.68 -10.76
CA LEU A 255 14.35 17.99 -10.11
C LEU A 255 13.34 18.93 -10.76
N ASP A 256 12.92 19.97 -10.03
CA ASP A 256 12.04 21.00 -10.58
C ASP A 256 12.71 21.77 -11.74
N SER A 257 14.05 21.76 -11.82
CA SER A 257 14.83 22.28 -12.96
C SER A 257 14.61 21.49 -14.25
N GLY A 258 14.10 20.26 -14.15
CA GLY A 258 13.96 19.32 -15.25
C GLY A 258 15.05 18.27 -15.33
N ASP A 259 16.13 18.43 -14.57
CA ASP A 259 17.26 17.47 -14.55
C ASP A 259 16.89 16.19 -13.79
N GLU A 260 17.51 15.07 -14.16
CA GLU A 260 17.38 13.83 -13.41
C GLU A 260 18.44 13.74 -12.31
N LEU A 261 18.02 13.28 -11.13
CA LEU A 261 18.90 13.04 -10.00
C LEU A 261 19.04 11.53 -9.77
N SER A 262 20.28 11.06 -9.58
CA SER A 262 20.50 9.67 -9.17
C SER A 262 19.87 9.41 -7.80
N LEU A 263 19.31 8.22 -7.62
CA LEU A 263 18.69 7.80 -6.36
C LEU A 263 19.68 7.84 -5.17
N ASP A 264 20.95 7.57 -5.43
CA ASP A 264 22.00 7.59 -4.39
C ASP A 264 22.36 9.01 -3.94
N LEU A 265 21.94 10.03 -4.70
CA LEU A 265 22.14 11.44 -4.39
C LEU A 265 20.96 12.07 -3.63
N LEU A 266 19.91 11.29 -3.34
CA LEU A 266 18.90 11.69 -2.36
C LEU A 266 19.55 11.88 -0.99
N SER A 267 19.03 12.79 -0.18
CA SER A 267 19.51 12.93 1.21
C SER A 267 19.25 11.63 1.98
N SER A 268 20.03 11.38 3.04
CA SER A 268 19.86 10.15 3.84
C SER A 268 18.43 9.99 4.36
N GLY A 269 17.78 11.06 4.82
CA GLY A 269 16.37 11.04 5.26
C GLY A 269 15.41 10.64 4.15
N GLU A 270 15.60 11.18 2.94
CA GLU A 270 14.80 10.82 1.76
C GLU A 270 14.99 9.36 1.34
N GLN A 271 16.22 8.86 1.43
CA GLN A 271 16.50 7.45 1.17
C GLN A 271 15.83 6.54 2.21
N HIS A 272 15.91 6.89 3.51
CA HIS A 272 15.27 6.11 4.58
C HIS A 272 13.77 6.06 4.42
N GLU A 273 13.16 7.21 4.11
CA GLU A 273 11.72 7.34 3.87
C GLU A 273 11.27 6.45 2.69
N LEU A 274 11.95 6.57 1.55
CA LEU A 274 11.62 5.78 0.36
C LEU A 274 11.74 4.29 0.64
N VAL A 275 12.86 3.86 1.24
CA VAL A 275 13.11 2.44 1.53
C VAL A 275 12.07 1.89 2.51
N LEU A 276 11.76 2.63 3.58
CA LEU A 276 10.78 2.23 4.58
C LEU A 276 9.39 2.05 3.95
N MET A 277 8.91 3.07 3.24
CA MET A 277 7.62 3.01 2.57
C MET A 277 7.56 1.87 1.55
N TYR A 278 8.63 1.71 0.75
CA TYR A 278 8.70 0.65 -0.24
C TYR A 278 8.66 -0.74 0.41
N GLU A 279 9.40 -0.92 1.50
CA GLU A 279 9.45 -2.18 2.24
C GLU A 279 8.06 -2.55 2.78
N LEU A 280 7.39 -1.61 3.45
CA LEU A 280 6.04 -1.82 3.99
C LEU A 280 5.02 -2.11 2.88
N LEU A 281 5.08 -1.40 1.76
CA LEU A 281 4.10 -1.54 0.68
C LEU A 281 4.32 -2.78 -0.19
N PHE A 282 5.57 -3.18 -0.42
CA PHE A 282 5.86 -4.21 -1.44
C PHE A 282 6.50 -5.48 -0.88
N LYS A 283 7.26 -5.40 0.21
CA LYS A 283 8.02 -6.54 0.74
C LYS A 283 7.29 -7.26 1.88
N VAL A 284 6.41 -6.57 2.61
CA VAL A 284 5.60 -7.18 3.67
C VAL A 284 4.43 -7.98 3.09
N PRO A 285 4.29 -9.28 3.41
CA PRO A 285 3.10 -10.06 3.09
C PRO A 285 1.90 -9.66 3.95
N ALA A 286 0.69 -9.92 3.46
CA ALA A 286 -0.51 -9.81 4.29
C ALA A 286 -0.44 -10.75 5.51
N GLU A 287 -1.23 -10.46 6.55
CA GLU A 287 -1.32 -11.22 7.81
C GLU A 287 0.03 -11.34 8.55
N THR A 288 0.86 -10.30 8.43
CA THR A 288 2.18 -10.23 9.07
C THR A 288 2.16 -9.25 10.24
N LEU A 289 2.86 -9.57 11.33
CA LEU A 289 3.23 -8.64 12.38
C LEU A 289 4.51 -7.92 11.99
N VAL A 290 4.42 -6.61 11.76
CA VAL A 290 5.54 -5.75 11.44
C VAL A 290 6.06 -5.10 12.71
N LEU A 291 7.35 -5.25 12.96
CA LEU A 291 8.04 -4.60 14.08
C LEU A 291 8.93 -3.50 13.49
N ILE A 292 8.69 -2.24 13.88
CA ILE A 292 9.41 -1.08 13.35
C ILE A 292 10.18 -0.42 14.49
N ASP A 293 11.51 -0.33 14.34
CA ASP A 293 12.39 0.27 15.34
C ASP A 293 12.95 1.61 14.86
N GLU A 294 12.81 2.65 15.68
CA GLU A 294 13.29 4.02 15.43
C GLU A 294 12.94 4.54 14.00
N PRO A 295 11.65 4.54 13.61
CA PRO A 295 11.25 5.08 12.31
C PRO A 295 11.61 6.56 12.14
N GLU A 296 11.73 7.33 13.23
CA GLU A 296 12.11 8.75 13.23
C GLU A 296 13.52 9.03 12.75
N LEU A 297 14.38 8.01 12.63
CA LEU A 297 15.77 8.22 12.26
C LEU A 297 15.89 8.93 10.90
N SER A 298 16.55 10.08 10.91
CA SER A 298 16.75 10.96 9.74
C SER A 298 15.47 11.60 9.18
N LEU A 299 14.33 11.54 9.88
CA LEU A 299 13.08 12.18 9.46
C LEU A 299 12.94 13.61 10.01
N HIS A 300 12.52 14.54 9.15
CA HIS A 300 12.10 15.86 9.58
C HIS A 300 10.84 15.78 10.46
N VAL A 301 10.67 16.70 11.42
CA VAL A 301 9.54 16.70 12.37
C VAL A 301 8.18 16.65 11.67
N SER A 302 8.03 17.34 10.54
CA SER A 302 6.79 17.29 9.76
C SER A 302 6.48 15.90 9.20
N TRP A 303 7.49 15.09 8.89
CA TRP A 303 7.29 13.72 8.39
C TRP A 303 7.03 12.75 9.55
N GLN A 304 7.64 12.98 10.71
CA GLN A 304 7.34 12.22 11.93
C GLN A 304 5.85 12.34 12.30
N LYS A 305 5.29 13.56 12.23
CA LYS A 305 3.85 13.78 12.47
C LYS A 305 2.92 13.09 11.48
N ALA A 306 3.38 12.88 10.24
CA ALA A 306 2.61 12.19 9.20
C ALA A 306 2.79 10.66 9.25
N PHE A 307 3.78 10.16 9.99
CA PHE A 307 4.19 8.75 9.96
C PHE A 307 3.07 7.79 10.36
N LEU A 308 2.44 8.01 11.52
CA LEU A 308 1.46 7.07 12.06
C LEU A 308 0.17 7.00 11.21
N PRO A 309 -0.44 8.12 10.75
CA PRO A 309 -1.56 8.07 9.81
C PRO A 309 -1.22 7.36 8.49
N GLU A 310 -0.02 7.57 7.97
CA GLU A 310 0.45 6.88 6.76
C GLU A 310 0.65 5.38 7.01
N LEU A 311 1.26 4.99 8.14
CA LEU A 311 1.46 3.61 8.52
C LEU A 311 0.12 2.86 8.63
N ILE A 312 -0.90 3.47 9.22
CA ILE A 312 -2.26 2.90 9.31
C ILE A 312 -2.84 2.69 7.90
N SER A 313 -2.67 3.66 7.01
CA SER A 313 -3.16 3.57 5.63
C SER A 313 -2.47 2.44 4.85
N ILE A 314 -1.15 2.31 5.02
CA ILE A 314 -0.35 1.24 4.42
C ILE A 314 -0.72 -0.13 5.01
N ALA A 315 -0.89 -0.20 6.34
CA ALA A 315 -1.30 -1.41 7.04
C ALA A 315 -2.66 -1.91 6.55
N ARG A 316 -3.60 -1.00 6.27
CA ARG A 316 -4.92 -1.31 5.69
C ARG A 316 -4.80 -1.88 4.27
N GLU A 317 -4.01 -1.23 3.43
CA GLU A 317 -3.84 -1.63 2.03
C GLU A 317 -3.12 -2.98 1.89
N VAL A 318 -2.12 -3.23 2.73
CA VAL A 318 -1.31 -4.44 2.67
C VAL A 318 -1.92 -5.58 3.51
N GLY A 319 -2.66 -5.24 4.56
CA GLY A 319 -3.26 -6.18 5.50
C GLY A 319 -2.27 -6.67 6.57
N PHE A 320 -1.49 -5.78 7.18
CA PHE A 320 -0.58 -6.13 8.27
C PHE A 320 -0.93 -5.43 9.58
N THR A 321 -0.41 -5.94 10.70
CA THR A 321 -0.43 -5.25 12.01
C THR A 321 0.97 -4.76 12.32
N ALA A 322 1.12 -3.56 12.91
CA ALA A 322 2.42 -3.01 13.24
C ALA A 322 2.58 -2.70 14.74
N VAL A 323 3.77 -2.95 15.25
CA VAL A 323 4.25 -2.44 16.55
C VAL A 323 5.43 -1.54 16.26
N VAL A 324 5.36 -0.31 16.78
CA VAL A 324 6.38 0.72 16.57
C VAL A 324 7.07 1.03 17.89
N ALA A 325 8.39 0.84 17.93
CA ALA A 325 9.24 1.35 18.99
C ALA A 325 9.79 2.71 18.55
N THR A 326 9.51 3.74 19.34
CA THR A 326 9.88 5.13 19.03
C THR A 326 10.13 5.91 20.31
N HIS A 327 11.10 6.81 20.27
CA HIS A 327 11.33 7.84 21.29
C HIS A 327 10.70 9.18 20.92
N SER A 328 10.18 9.33 19.69
CA SER A 328 9.61 10.58 19.20
C SER A 328 8.16 10.76 19.63
N PRO A 329 7.85 11.79 20.45
CA PRO A 329 6.45 12.14 20.75
C PRO A 329 5.71 12.65 19.50
N PHE A 330 6.44 13.10 18.47
CA PHE A 330 5.82 13.58 17.23
C PHE A 330 5.23 12.46 16.38
N ILE A 331 5.72 11.21 16.53
CA ILE A 331 5.15 10.05 15.85
C ILE A 331 3.82 9.64 16.47
N VAL A 332 3.75 9.62 17.80
CA VAL A 332 2.52 9.30 18.53
C VAL A 332 1.46 10.37 18.29
N GLY A 333 1.85 11.65 18.33
CA GLY A 333 0.93 12.76 18.10
C GLY A 333 -0.24 12.72 19.08
N ASP A 334 -1.47 12.72 18.56
CA ASP A 334 -2.70 12.68 19.36
C ASP A 334 -3.21 11.24 19.62
N ARG A 335 -2.52 10.21 19.09
CA ARG A 335 -2.92 8.79 19.19
C ARG A 335 -2.36 8.09 20.43
N TYR A 336 -2.53 8.71 21.60
CA TYR A 336 -2.15 8.13 22.88
C TYR A 336 -2.92 6.83 23.19
N ASP A 337 -4.09 6.64 22.56
CA ASP A 337 -4.88 5.40 22.62
C ASP A 337 -4.11 4.17 22.11
N LEU A 338 -3.14 4.36 21.22
CA LEU A 338 -2.30 3.30 20.67
C LEU A 338 -0.97 3.12 21.42
N MET A 339 -0.69 3.95 22.43
CA MET A 339 0.59 3.98 23.12
C MET A 339 0.62 3.04 24.32
N SER A 340 1.70 2.25 24.42
CA SER A 340 2.05 1.52 25.65
C SER A 340 3.39 2.02 26.17
N ALA A 341 3.40 2.66 27.33
CA ALA A 341 4.64 3.08 27.99
C ALA A 341 5.43 1.88 28.50
N LEU A 342 6.76 1.93 28.36
CA LEU A 342 7.69 0.96 28.92
C LEU A 342 8.33 1.57 30.17
N ASP A 343 7.53 1.80 31.21
CA ASP A 343 8.06 2.31 32.47
C ASP A 343 8.69 1.19 33.31
N ALA A 344 9.87 1.47 33.87
CA ALA A 344 10.58 0.58 34.78
C ALA A 344 9.99 0.57 36.21
N GLU A 345 8.95 1.37 36.49
CA GLU A 345 8.40 1.59 37.83
C GLU A 345 6.89 1.28 37.88
N LEU A 346 6.56 -0.02 37.86
CA LEU A 346 5.33 -0.55 38.47
C LEU A 346 5.67 -1.56 39.58
N GLU A 347 6.75 -1.28 40.31
CA GLU A 347 7.04 -1.85 41.64
C GLU A 347 7.39 -0.67 42.55
N ASN A 348 6.36 0.07 43.01
CA ASN A 348 6.22 0.67 44.34
C ASN A 348 5.20 1.84 44.30
N GLU A 349 3.93 1.54 44.60
CA GLU A 349 3.15 2.13 45.71
C GLU A 349 1.81 1.42 45.89
#